data_AF-A0A9P8I9V4-F1
#
_entry.id   AF-A0A9P8I9V4-F1
#
_cell.length_a   1.000
_cell.length_b   1.000
_cell.length_c   1.000
_cell.angle_alpha   90.00
_cell.angle_beta   90.00
_cell.angle_gamma   90.00
#
_symmetry.space_group_name_H-M   'P 1'
#
loop_
_entity.id
_entity.type
_entity.pdbx_description
1 polymer ?
#
loop_
_entity_poly.entity_id
_entity_poly.type
_entity_poly.pdbx_seq_one_letter_code
_entity_poly.pdbx_strand_id
1 'polypeptide(L)'
;YSSTTDGKTYTYLSDGLIWDEYKFDPNIKSSLPLLGPVRTKKGTIAARQPHIPKRTAPWWRAQCKFRGLSQQGRIEVLQERIRATDNGMIKELATAEQELNAEFRKQNAATRDEEWNHMETDEEKAEADPGRFLQEKFPSITAIVVKTNSRIESDGTLPSIDHWIVIGRDRLSVNKKVLKINHESIRARQRAQEASEERSRKKH
;
A
#
# COMPACT_ATOMS: atom_id res chain seq x y z
N TYR A 1 -11.13 -15.77 8.04
CA TYR A 1 -11.01 -17.00 7.23
C TYR A 1 -9.99 -17.88 7.90
N SER A 2 -10.28 -19.16 8.08
CA SER A 2 -9.37 -20.09 8.76
C SER A 2 -9.03 -21.25 7.84
N SER A 3 -7.75 -21.60 7.75
CA SER A 3 -7.30 -22.81 7.08
C SER A 3 -6.57 -23.69 8.09
N THR A 4 -6.78 -25.00 7.99
CA THR A 4 -6.11 -25.99 8.84
C THR A 4 -5.10 -26.73 7.98
N THR A 5 -3.82 -26.54 8.26
CA THR A 5 -2.74 -27.28 7.59
C THR A 5 -1.96 -28.05 8.66
N ASP A 6 -1.82 -29.37 8.49
CA ASP A 6 -1.09 -30.25 9.42
C ASP A 6 -1.61 -30.18 10.88
N GLY A 7 -2.95 -30.23 11.03
CA GLY A 7 -3.64 -30.23 12.33
C GLY A 7 -3.59 -28.91 13.09
N LYS A 8 -3.22 -27.80 12.44
CA LYS A 8 -3.03 -26.49 13.07
C LYS A 8 -3.85 -25.41 12.35
N THR A 9 -4.63 -24.65 13.12
CA THR A 9 -5.52 -23.60 12.63
C THR A 9 -4.76 -22.30 12.44
N TYR A 10 -4.69 -21.80 11.21
CA TYR A 10 -4.23 -20.45 10.92
C TYR A 10 -5.43 -19.60 10.56
N THR A 11 -5.49 -18.40 11.12
CA THR A 11 -6.56 -17.44 10.81
C THR A 11 -5.97 -16.34 9.96
N TYR A 12 -6.54 -16.14 8.76
CA TYR A 12 -6.32 -14.95 7.97
C TYR A 12 -7.32 -13.88 8.41
N LEU A 13 -6.76 -12.79 8.95
CA LEU A 13 -7.43 -11.51 9.11
C LEU A 13 -6.94 -10.59 7.98
N SER A 14 -7.69 -9.53 7.68
CA SER A 14 -7.52 -8.65 6.51
C SER A 14 -6.09 -8.17 6.22
N ASP A 15 -5.19 -8.27 7.19
CA ASP A 15 -3.80 -7.84 7.16
C ASP A 15 -2.74 -8.94 7.33
N GLY A 16 -3.12 -10.22 7.26
CA GLY A 16 -2.18 -11.34 7.14
C GLY A 16 -2.53 -12.59 7.94
N LEU A 17 -1.65 -13.59 7.86
CA LEU A 17 -1.74 -14.82 8.65
C LEU A 17 -1.45 -14.58 10.14
N ILE A 18 -2.29 -15.17 10.99
CA ILE A 18 -2.17 -15.16 12.45
C ILE A 18 -1.99 -16.57 12.97
N TRP A 19 -1.06 -16.70 13.92
CA TRP A 19 -0.82 -17.90 14.70
C TRP A 19 -0.74 -17.54 16.19
N ASP A 20 -1.54 -18.19 17.03
CA ASP A 20 -1.68 -17.90 18.46
C ASP A 20 -1.82 -16.40 18.77
N GLU A 21 -2.70 -15.69 18.04
CA GLU A 21 -2.94 -14.24 18.15
C GLU A 21 -1.80 -13.34 17.61
N TYR A 22 -0.71 -13.91 17.12
CA TYR A 22 0.43 -13.16 16.59
C TYR A 22 0.53 -13.23 15.07
N LYS A 23 0.77 -12.06 14.47
CA LYS A 23 0.99 -11.90 13.03
C LYS A 23 2.44 -12.19 12.66
N PHE A 24 2.67 -12.63 11.42
CA PHE A 24 4.01 -12.70 10.86
C PHE A 24 4.64 -11.30 10.78
N ASP A 25 5.89 -11.17 11.25
CA ASP A 25 6.66 -9.94 11.12
C ASP A 25 7.77 -10.11 10.06
N PRO A 26 7.62 -9.54 8.85
CA PRO A 26 8.66 -9.65 7.82
C PRO A 26 9.96 -8.95 8.22
N ASN A 27 9.91 -7.93 9.09
CA ASN A 27 11.08 -7.17 9.53
C ASN A 27 11.46 -7.51 10.99
N ILE A 28 11.55 -8.80 11.27
CA ILE A 28 11.88 -9.32 12.60
C ILE A 28 13.21 -8.82 13.17
N LYS A 29 14.16 -8.46 12.29
CA LYS A 29 15.48 -7.93 12.67
C LYS A 29 15.36 -6.66 13.51
N SER A 30 14.31 -5.86 13.31
CA SER A 30 14.02 -4.66 14.12
C SER A 30 13.65 -4.96 15.58
N SER A 31 13.14 -6.16 15.84
CA SER A 31 12.76 -6.63 17.18
C SER A 31 13.87 -7.44 17.86
N LEU A 32 14.96 -7.77 17.16
CA LEU A 32 16.08 -8.52 17.73
C LEU A 32 16.97 -7.58 18.57
N PRO A 33 17.37 -8.00 19.79
CA PRO A 33 18.36 -7.27 20.57
C PRO A 33 19.65 -7.07 19.79
N LEU A 34 20.24 -5.88 19.90
CA LEU A 34 21.54 -5.59 19.33
C LEU A 34 22.62 -6.42 20.04
N LEU A 35 23.51 -7.06 19.27
CA LEU A 35 24.64 -7.81 19.82
C LEU A 35 25.73 -6.90 20.39
N GLY A 36 25.71 -5.61 20.05
CA GLY A 36 26.62 -4.60 20.56
C GLY A 36 26.07 -3.19 20.32
N PRO A 37 26.65 -2.17 20.98
CA PRO A 37 26.20 -0.79 20.82
C PRO A 37 26.40 -0.31 19.38
N VAL A 38 25.39 0.39 18.85
CA VAL A 38 25.49 1.04 17.54
C VAL A 38 26.59 2.07 17.59
N ARG A 39 27.52 2.01 16.63
CA ARG A 39 28.63 2.94 16.48
C ARG A 39 28.34 3.95 15.38
N THR A 40 28.81 5.19 15.55
CA THR A 40 28.76 6.24 14.53
C THR A 40 29.76 5.93 13.40
N LYS A 41 29.65 6.66 12.28
CA LYS A 41 30.64 6.58 11.19
C LYS A 41 32.09 6.82 11.64
N LYS A 42 32.29 7.51 12.77
CA LYS A 42 33.59 7.79 13.38
C LYS A 42 34.04 6.69 14.37
N GLY A 43 33.29 5.59 14.49
CA GLY A 43 33.60 4.47 15.39
C GLY A 43 33.23 4.69 16.86
N THR A 44 32.78 5.88 17.25
CA THR A 44 32.31 6.18 18.62
C THR A 44 30.92 5.58 18.87
N ILE A 45 30.58 5.25 20.12
CA ILE A 45 29.23 4.78 20.47
C ILE A 45 28.21 5.88 20.15
N ALA A 46 27.15 5.55 19.44
CA ALA A 46 26.10 6.50 19.09
C ALA A 46 25.35 6.94 20.36
N ALA A 47 25.18 8.26 20.52
CA ALA A 47 24.50 8.85 21.67
C ALA A 47 23.04 8.39 21.80
N ARG A 48 22.39 8.05 20.69
CA ARG A 48 21.04 7.49 20.66
C ARG A 48 21.10 6.06 20.13
N GLN A 49 20.79 5.10 20.99
CA GLN A 49 20.63 3.71 20.60
C GLN A 49 19.22 3.48 20.05
N PRO A 50 19.03 2.60 19.05
CA PRO A 50 17.72 2.22 18.58
C PRO A 50 16.87 1.66 19.73
N HIS A 51 15.63 2.11 19.85
CA HIS A 51 14.69 1.51 20.78
C HIS A 51 14.21 0.18 20.21
N ILE A 52 14.48 -0.91 20.92
CA ILE A 52 14.08 -2.27 20.53
C ILE A 52 12.85 -2.64 21.36
N PRO A 53 11.68 -2.87 20.72
CA PRO A 53 10.49 -3.26 21.45
C PRO A 53 10.68 -4.62 22.13
N LYS A 54 10.30 -4.72 23.41
CA LYS A 54 10.29 -6.01 24.11
C LYS A 54 9.13 -6.85 23.59
N ARG A 55 9.44 -8.08 23.16
CA ARG A 55 8.45 -9.06 22.67
C ARG A 55 8.32 -10.23 23.62
N THR A 56 7.12 -10.80 23.70
CA THR A 56 6.79 -11.92 24.59
C THR A 56 7.33 -13.24 24.03
N ALA A 57 7.48 -14.26 24.88
CA ALA A 57 7.91 -15.59 24.42
C ALA A 57 6.95 -16.23 23.39
N PRO A 58 5.61 -16.15 23.56
CA PRO A 58 4.68 -16.63 22.53
C PRO A 58 4.88 -15.96 21.17
N TRP A 59 5.13 -14.64 21.15
CA TRP A 59 5.44 -13.92 19.92
C TRP A 59 6.67 -14.49 19.21
N TRP A 60 7.77 -14.74 19.94
CA TRP A 60 8.98 -15.35 19.35
C TRP A 60 8.72 -16.76 18.80
N ARG A 61 7.92 -17.57 19.51
CA ARG A 61 7.52 -18.90 19.03
C ARG A 61 6.70 -18.83 17.74
N ALA A 62 5.79 -17.87 17.64
CA ALA A 62 5.03 -17.60 16.42
C ALA A 62 5.95 -17.29 15.25
N GLN A 63 6.92 -16.39 15.45
CA GLN A 63 7.88 -16.04 14.40
C GLN A 63 8.75 -17.22 13.98
N CYS A 64 9.21 -18.04 14.93
CA CYS A 64 9.90 -19.29 14.61
C CYS A 64 9.00 -20.21 13.76
N LYS A 65 7.72 -20.33 14.12
CA LYS A 65 6.76 -21.19 13.42
C LYS A 65 6.54 -20.77 11.96
N PHE A 66 6.31 -19.48 11.72
CA PHE A 66 6.15 -18.94 10.36
C PHE A 66 7.37 -19.20 9.47
N ARG A 67 8.56 -19.33 10.08
CA ARG A 67 9.84 -19.56 9.41
C ARG A 67 10.26 -21.04 9.38
N GLY A 68 9.40 -21.94 9.86
CA GLY A 68 9.70 -23.39 9.90
C GLY A 68 10.78 -23.77 10.93
N LEU A 69 11.02 -22.92 11.92
CA LEU A 69 12.00 -23.14 12.98
C LEU A 69 11.35 -23.79 14.21
N SER A 70 12.17 -24.50 15.00
CA SER A 70 11.72 -25.05 16.29
C SER A 70 11.28 -23.95 17.26
N GLN A 71 10.19 -24.19 17.98
CA GLN A 71 9.61 -23.28 18.98
C GLN A 71 10.14 -23.51 20.41
N GLN A 72 10.98 -24.53 20.60
CA GLN A 72 11.46 -24.90 21.94
C GLN A 72 12.64 -24.03 22.39
N GLY A 73 12.67 -23.75 23.68
CA GLY A 73 13.74 -23.03 24.36
C GLY A 73 13.31 -21.71 25.02
N ARG A 74 14.30 -21.02 25.59
CA ARG A 74 14.15 -19.65 26.10
C ARG A 74 14.18 -18.63 24.95
N ILE A 75 13.79 -17.39 25.24
CA ILE A 75 13.71 -16.32 24.24
C ILE A 75 15.04 -16.13 23.51
N GLU A 76 16.16 -16.19 24.22
CA GLU A 76 17.50 -15.99 23.65
C GLU A 76 17.81 -17.04 22.58
N VAL A 77 17.46 -18.30 22.85
CA VAL A 77 17.63 -19.42 21.90
C VAL A 77 16.76 -19.22 20.66
N LEU A 78 15.52 -18.75 20.83
CA LEU A 78 14.63 -18.45 19.71
C LEU A 78 15.18 -17.30 18.85
N GLN A 79 15.68 -16.25 19.49
CA GLN A 79 16.29 -15.10 18.82
C GLN A 79 17.55 -15.48 18.04
N GLU A 80 18.44 -16.30 18.62
CA GLU A 80 19.63 -16.80 17.93
C GLU A 80 19.26 -17.66 16.72
N ARG A 81 18.26 -18.54 16.84
CA ARG A 81 17.76 -19.35 15.73
C ARG A 81 17.27 -18.49 14.56
N ILE A 82 16.55 -17.41 14.89
CA ILE A 82 16.08 -16.42 13.91
C ILE A 82 17.25 -15.63 13.33
N ARG A 83 18.26 -15.23 14.12
CA ARG A 83 19.46 -14.54 13.61
C ARG A 83 20.27 -15.40 12.64
N ALA A 84 20.37 -16.70 12.94
CA ALA A 84 21.11 -17.66 12.12
C ALA A 84 20.44 -17.94 10.77
N THR A 85 19.17 -17.56 10.62
CA THR A 85 18.36 -17.93 9.48
C THR A 85 17.75 -16.69 8.84
N ASP A 86 18.15 -16.33 7.62
CA ASP A 86 17.53 -15.22 6.87
C ASP A 86 16.27 -15.67 6.11
N ASN A 87 15.53 -16.62 6.67
CA ASN A 87 14.39 -17.20 5.99
C ASN A 87 13.16 -16.32 6.19
N GLY A 88 12.53 -15.96 5.08
CA GLY A 88 11.16 -15.45 5.04
C GLY A 88 10.15 -16.46 5.58
N MET A 89 8.86 -16.16 5.41
CA MET A 89 7.81 -17.13 5.70
C MET A 89 8.03 -18.41 4.87
N ILE A 90 7.76 -19.58 5.43
CA ILE A 90 7.84 -20.84 4.67
C ILE A 90 6.87 -20.81 3.48
N LYS A 91 7.29 -21.40 2.36
CA LYS A 91 6.55 -21.34 1.09
C LYS A 91 5.11 -21.84 1.23
N GLU A 92 4.89 -22.91 1.99
CA GLU A 92 3.56 -23.47 2.24
C GLU A 92 2.61 -22.45 2.87
N LEU A 93 3.07 -21.73 3.90
CA LEU A 93 2.28 -20.68 4.54
C LEU A 93 2.14 -19.46 3.65
N ALA A 94 3.16 -19.10 2.88
CA ALA A 94 3.07 -17.99 1.93
C ALA A 94 2.02 -18.26 0.84
N THR A 95 1.94 -19.48 0.31
CA THR A 95 0.90 -19.87 -0.64
C THR A 95 -0.48 -19.84 0.02
N ALA A 96 -0.62 -20.40 1.22
CA ALA A 96 -1.88 -20.37 1.96
C ALA A 96 -2.34 -18.93 2.25
N GLU A 97 -1.41 -18.01 2.57
CA GLU A 97 -1.72 -16.58 2.74
C GLU A 97 -2.27 -15.96 1.46
N GLN A 98 -1.64 -16.26 0.32
CA GLN A 98 -2.07 -15.73 -0.97
C GLN A 98 -3.47 -16.22 -1.36
N GLU A 99 -3.75 -17.51 -1.17
CA GLU A 99 -5.06 -18.10 -1.43
C GLU A 99 -6.14 -17.50 -0.53
N LEU A 100 -5.89 -17.44 0.78
CA LEU A 100 -6.85 -16.87 1.73
C LEU A 100 -7.08 -15.37 1.51
N ASN A 101 -6.04 -14.61 1.12
CA ASN A 101 -6.18 -13.20 0.76
C ASN A 101 -7.00 -13.03 -0.54
N ALA A 102 -6.79 -13.89 -1.53
CA ALA A 102 -7.56 -13.86 -2.77
C ALA A 102 -9.04 -14.15 -2.51
N GLU A 103 -9.35 -15.16 -1.69
CA GLU A 103 -10.71 -15.47 -1.27
C GLU A 103 -11.35 -14.34 -0.47
N PHE A 104 -10.63 -13.80 0.53
CA PHE A 104 -11.06 -12.68 1.34
C PHE A 104 -11.42 -11.46 0.47
N ARG A 105 -10.55 -11.12 -0.49
CA ARG A 105 -10.79 -10.01 -1.42
C ARG A 105 -11.99 -10.27 -2.32
N LYS A 106 -12.14 -11.51 -2.83
CA LYS A 106 -13.26 -11.88 -3.69
C LYS A 106 -14.59 -11.78 -2.95
N GLN A 107 -14.67 -12.30 -1.73
CA GLN A 107 -15.90 -12.23 -0.93
C GLN A 107 -16.21 -10.80 -0.50
N ASN A 108 -15.22 -10.03 -0.04
CA ASN A 108 -15.46 -8.63 0.30
C ASN A 108 -15.85 -7.79 -0.92
N ALA A 109 -15.29 -8.08 -2.09
CA ALA A 109 -15.71 -7.43 -3.33
C ALA A 109 -17.17 -7.76 -3.64
N ALA A 110 -17.56 -9.04 -3.53
CA ALA A 110 -18.95 -9.46 -3.71
C ALA A 110 -19.89 -8.79 -2.71
N THR A 111 -19.56 -8.77 -1.43
CA THR A 111 -20.36 -8.07 -0.40
C THR A 111 -20.45 -6.58 -0.67
N ARG A 112 -19.35 -5.93 -1.07
CA ARG A 112 -19.38 -4.52 -1.47
C ARG A 112 -20.22 -4.25 -2.71
N ASP A 113 -20.20 -5.16 -3.68
CA ASP A 113 -21.05 -5.07 -4.88
C ASP A 113 -22.52 -5.29 -4.52
N GLU A 114 -22.82 -6.23 -3.63
CA GLU A 114 -24.16 -6.43 -3.10
C GLU A 114 -24.66 -5.20 -2.34
N GLU A 115 -23.88 -4.67 -1.40
CA GLU A 115 -24.19 -3.42 -0.69
C GLU A 115 -24.41 -2.26 -1.67
N TRP A 116 -23.54 -2.12 -2.67
CA TRP A 116 -23.67 -1.11 -3.73
C TRP A 116 -24.97 -1.24 -4.50
N ASN A 117 -25.40 -2.46 -4.82
CA ASN A 117 -26.64 -2.70 -5.55
C ASN A 117 -27.90 -2.46 -4.69
N HIS A 118 -27.80 -2.58 -3.37
CA HIS A 118 -28.89 -2.28 -2.43
C HIS A 118 -29.04 -0.79 -2.11
N MET A 119 -28.03 0.04 -2.41
CA MET A 119 -28.16 1.50 -2.31
C MET A 119 -29.09 2.00 -3.41
N GLU A 120 -30.21 2.61 -3.02
CA GLU A 120 -31.21 3.10 -3.97
C GLU A 120 -30.93 4.54 -4.41
N THR A 121 -30.34 5.34 -3.53
CA THR A 121 -30.11 6.77 -3.79
C THR A 121 -28.72 7.06 -4.33
N ASP A 122 -28.63 8.12 -5.13
CA ASP A 122 -27.36 8.58 -5.69
C ASP A 122 -26.46 9.16 -4.60
N GLU A 123 -27.05 9.75 -3.56
CA GLU A 123 -26.37 10.28 -2.38
C GLU A 123 -25.68 9.18 -1.56
N GLU A 124 -26.37 8.07 -1.27
CA GLU A 124 -25.78 6.92 -0.55
C GLU A 124 -24.61 6.32 -1.32
N LYS A 125 -24.74 6.15 -2.65
CA LYS A 125 -23.65 5.65 -3.50
C LYS A 125 -22.47 6.61 -3.55
N ALA A 126 -22.74 7.91 -3.67
CA ALA A 126 -21.71 8.94 -3.69
C ALA A 126 -20.95 9.05 -2.35
N GLU A 127 -21.61 8.80 -1.22
CA GLU A 127 -20.98 8.78 0.10
C GLU A 127 -20.14 7.51 0.32
N ALA A 128 -20.65 6.35 -0.09
CA ALA A 128 -19.99 5.07 0.10
C ALA A 128 -18.73 4.88 -0.77
N ASP A 129 -18.83 5.17 -2.08
CA ASP A 129 -17.70 5.15 -3.00
C ASP A 129 -17.87 6.23 -4.10
N PRO A 130 -17.42 7.47 -3.83
CA PRO A 130 -17.57 8.57 -4.78
C PRO A 130 -16.84 8.31 -6.11
N GLY A 131 -15.74 7.55 -6.08
CA GLY A 131 -14.98 7.22 -7.27
C GLY A 131 -15.78 6.32 -8.20
N ARG A 132 -16.34 5.23 -7.65
CA ARG A 132 -17.21 4.31 -8.39
C ARG A 132 -18.50 4.99 -8.87
N PHE A 133 -19.16 5.78 -8.01
CA PHE A 133 -20.37 6.52 -8.36
C PHE A 133 -20.15 7.40 -9.59
N LEU A 134 -19.07 8.19 -9.60
CA LEU A 134 -18.77 9.08 -10.71
C LEU A 134 -18.42 8.33 -12.00
N GLN A 135 -17.77 7.17 -11.91
CA GLN A 135 -17.50 6.33 -13.08
C GLN A 135 -18.79 5.75 -13.68
N GLU A 136 -19.73 5.30 -12.84
CA GLU A 136 -21.01 4.72 -13.30
C GLU A 136 -21.96 5.80 -13.84
N LYS A 137 -22.09 6.94 -13.15
CA LYS A 137 -23.00 8.04 -13.55
C LYS A 137 -22.44 8.92 -14.65
N PHE A 138 -21.12 9.11 -14.70
CA PHE A 138 -20.46 10.01 -15.65
C PHE A 138 -19.31 9.32 -16.42
N PRO A 139 -19.60 8.26 -17.20
CA PRO A 139 -18.57 7.43 -17.86
C PRO A 139 -17.72 8.19 -18.89
N SER A 140 -18.15 9.38 -19.32
CA SER A 140 -17.48 10.22 -20.31
C SER A 140 -16.60 11.33 -19.72
N ILE A 141 -16.65 11.53 -18.39
CA ILE A 141 -15.88 12.58 -17.72
C ILE A 141 -14.64 11.95 -17.08
N THR A 142 -13.45 12.44 -17.42
CA THR A 142 -12.26 12.15 -16.62
C THR A 142 -12.33 13.01 -15.36
N ALA A 143 -13.07 12.53 -14.36
CA ALA A 143 -13.24 13.19 -13.09
C ALA A 143 -12.03 12.89 -12.19
N ILE A 144 -11.37 13.93 -11.70
CA ILE A 144 -10.43 13.81 -10.59
C ILE A 144 -11.23 14.15 -9.33
N VAL A 145 -11.33 13.19 -8.42
CA VAL A 145 -11.96 13.40 -7.10
C VAL A 145 -10.90 13.94 -6.16
N VAL A 146 -11.08 15.17 -5.67
CA VAL A 146 -10.21 15.77 -4.65
C VAL A 146 -11.01 15.89 -3.36
N LYS A 147 -10.63 15.11 -2.34
CA LYS A 147 -11.13 15.33 -0.97
C LYS A 147 -10.37 16.50 -0.38
N THR A 148 -11.03 17.64 -0.16
CA THR A 148 -10.43 18.81 0.47
C THR A 148 -10.80 18.85 1.95
N ASN A 149 -9.81 18.73 2.85
CA ASN A 149 -10.01 19.05 4.25
C ASN A 149 -10.04 20.58 4.40
N SER A 150 -11.21 21.20 4.40
CA SER A 150 -11.33 22.61 4.81
C SER A 150 -11.19 22.71 6.32
N ARG A 151 -10.01 23.10 6.79
CA ARG A 151 -9.84 23.60 8.17
C ARG A 151 -10.34 25.04 8.19
N ILE A 152 -11.45 25.29 8.87
CA ILE A 152 -11.83 26.64 9.31
C ILE A 152 -12.06 26.56 10.82
N GLU A 153 -11.08 27.07 11.58
CA GLU A 153 -11.31 27.65 12.91
C GLU A 153 -12.01 29.01 12.66
N SER A 154 -12.94 29.55 13.45
CA SER A 154 -12.94 29.70 14.90
C SER A 154 -14.29 30.27 15.38
N ASP A 155 -15.40 29.57 15.19
CA ASP A 155 -16.67 30.01 15.79
C ASP A 155 -17.63 28.83 16.02
N GLY A 156 -17.38 28.06 17.08
CA GLY A 156 -18.34 27.26 17.86
C GLY A 156 -19.36 26.34 17.18
N THR A 157 -19.38 26.26 15.86
CA THR A 157 -20.43 25.62 15.07
C THR A 157 -19.81 24.41 14.39
N LEU A 158 -20.49 23.28 14.47
CA LEU A 158 -20.05 22.00 13.93
C LEU A 158 -19.59 22.16 12.47
N PRO A 159 -18.42 21.62 12.08
CA PRO A 159 -17.95 21.70 10.71
C PRO A 159 -18.95 20.98 9.80
N SER A 160 -19.65 21.76 9.00
CA SER A 160 -20.64 21.29 8.03
C SER A 160 -19.97 21.05 6.68
N ILE A 161 -20.04 19.79 6.27
CA ILE A 161 -19.90 19.21 4.92
C ILE A 161 -18.48 19.16 4.34
N ASP A 162 -17.96 17.93 4.27
CA ASP A 162 -16.94 17.49 3.31
C ASP A 162 -17.48 17.77 1.89
N HIS A 163 -16.98 18.82 1.22
CA HIS A 163 -17.41 19.12 -0.16
C HIS A 163 -16.56 18.32 -1.15
N TRP A 164 -17.21 17.59 -2.06
CA TRP A 164 -16.58 16.93 -3.19
C TRP A 164 -16.54 17.88 -4.39
N ILE A 165 -15.34 18.17 -4.91
CA ILE A 165 -15.18 18.96 -6.14
C ILE A 165 -14.92 18.01 -7.30
N VAL A 166 -15.85 17.95 -8.25
CA VAL A 166 -15.68 17.23 -9.51
C VAL A 166 -15.04 18.15 -10.54
N ILE A 167 -13.73 18.02 -10.75
CA ILE A 167 -13.04 18.74 -11.85
C ILE A 167 -13.14 17.88 -13.10
N GLY A 168 -14.26 17.98 -13.82
CA GLY A 168 -14.39 17.42 -15.16
C GLY A 168 -13.77 18.33 -16.19
N ARG A 169 -12.69 17.92 -16.85
CA ARG A 169 -12.40 18.45 -18.20
C ARG A 169 -13.13 17.58 -19.20
N ASP A 170 -13.99 18.19 -20.01
CA ASP A 170 -14.67 17.55 -21.13
C ASP A 170 -13.64 16.78 -21.99
N ARG A 171 -13.96 15.52 -22.31
CA ARG A 171 -13.10 14.62 -23.09
C ARG A 171 -12.77 15.21 -24.46
N LEU A 172 -13.70 15.93 -25.08
CA LEU A 172 -13.45 16.61 -26.36
C LEU A 172 -12.43 17.74 -26.18
N SER A 173 -12.55 18.50 -25.10
CA SER A 173 -11.61 19.57 -24.73
C SER A 173 -10.21 19.04 -24.42
N VAL A 174 -10.09 17.89 -23.75
CA VAL A 174 -8.79 17.22 -23.51
C VAL A 174 -8.21 16.73 -24.84
N ASN A 175 -8.98 16.01 -25.66
CA ASN A 175 -8.52 15.50 -26.95
C ASN A 175 -8.10 16.62 -27.90
N LYS A 176 -8.86 17.71 -27.99
CA LYS A 176 -8.52 18.89 -28.78
C LYS A 176 -7.20 19.52 -28.32
N LYS A 177 -6.96 19.55 -27.00
CA LYS A 177 -5.71 20.09 -26.43
C LYS A 177 -4.52 19.15 -26.66
N VAL A 178 -4.71 17.84 -26.54
CA VAL A 178 -3.69 16.83 -26.86
C VAL A 178 -3.30 16.89 -28.33
N LEU A 179 -4.27 17.00 -29.24
CA LEU A 179 -4.01 17.18 -30.68
C LEU A 179 -3.23 18.46 -30.96
N LYS A 180 -3.60 19.57 -30.31
CA LYS A 180 -2.89 20.85 -30.42
C LYS A 180 -1.43 20.72 -29.94
N ILE A 181 -1.19 20.11 -28.79
CA ILE A 181 0.15 19.86 -28.24
C ILE A 181 0.97 18.97 -29.19
N ASN A 182 0.37 17.91 -29.73
CA ASN A 182 1.05 17.02 -30.66
C ASN A 182 1.47 17.76 -31.94
N HIS A 183 0.57 18.56 -32.53
CA HIS A 183 0.88 19.39 -33.70
C HIS A 183 1.99 20.42 -33.41
N GLU A 184 1.95 21.06 -32.23
CA GLU A 184 2.99 21.99 -31.81
C GLU A 184 4.35 21.30 -31.62
N SER A 185 4.36 20.08 -31.07
CA SER A 185 5.57 19.27 -30.90
C SER A 185 6.22 18.85 -32.23
N ILE A 186 5.41 18.52 -33.23
CA ILE A 186 5.89 18.16 -34.58
C ILE A 186 6.53 19.37 -35.25
N ARG A 187 5.87 20.53 -35.16
CA ARG A 187 6.41 21.80 -35.70
C ARG A 187 7.71 22.20 -35.01
N ALA A 188 7.81 22.01 -33.69
CA ALA A 188 9.03 22.29 -32.94
C ALA A 188 10.20 21.40 -33.39
N ARG A 189 9.93 20.11 -33.65
CA ARG A 189 10.94 19.17 -34.17
C ARG A 189 11.40 19.54 -35.58
N GLN A 190 10.48 19.90 -36.46
CA GLN A 190 10.82 20.35 -37.83
C GLN A 190 11.72 21.59 -37.82
N ARG A 191 11.37 22.62 -37.02
CA ARG A 191 12.21 23.81 -36.87
C ARG A 191 13.59 23.51 -36.31
N ALA A 192 13.67 22.58 -35.35
CA ALA A 192 14.95 22.17 -34.78
C ALA A 192 15.85 21.45 -35.82
N GLN A 193 15.23 20.67 -36.71
CA GLN A 193 15.92 19.96 -37.79
C GLN A 193 16.35 20.92 -38.91
N GLU A 194 15.49 21.83 -39.35
CA GLU A 194 15.84 22.87 -40.33
C GLU A 194 16.98 23.76 -39.81
N ALA A 195 16.94 24.14 -38.53
CA ALA A 195 18.00 24.92 -37.90
C ALA A 195 19.33 24.15 -37.79
N SER A 196 19.31 22.83 -37.61
CA SER A 196 20.53 22.02 -37.57
C SER A 196 21.11 21.82 -38.98
N GLU A 197 20.26 21.65 -39.99
CA GLU A 197 20.67 21.58 -41.39
C GLU A 197 21.26 22.91 -41.87
N GLU A 198 20.64 24.05 -41.53
CA GLU A 198 21.17 25.37 -41.90
C GLU A 198 22.51 25.67 -41.21
N ARG A 199 22.68 25.26 -39.95
CA ARG A 199 23.97 25.34 -39.25
C ARG A 199 25.05 24.47 -39.89
N SER A 200 24.65 23.34 -40.46
CA SER A 200 25.57 22.43 -41.16
C SER A 200 25.98 22.97 -42.53
N ARG A 201 25.04 23.62 -43.25
CA ARG A 201 25.32 24.30 -44.53
C ARG A 201 26.24 25.51 -44.38
N LYS A 202 26.15 26.26 -43.27
CA LYS A 202 27.03 27.42 -43.01
C LYS A 202 28.45 27.05 -42.56
N LYS A 203 28.72 25.76 -42.31
CA LYS A 203 30.02 25.26 -41.87
C LYS A 203 30.83 24.57 -42.98
N HIS A 204 30.24 24.41 -44.16
CA HIS A 204 30.90 23.96 -45.39
C HIS A 204 31.14 25.14 -46.31
#